data_AF-A0A1B8FSA1-F1
#
_entry.id   AF-A0A1B8FSA1-F1
#
_cell.length_a   1.000
_cell.length_b   1.000
_cell.length_c   1.000
_cell.angle_alpha   90.00
_cell.angle_beta   90.00
_cell.angle_gamma   90.00
#
_symmetry.space_group_name_H-M   'P 1'
#
loop_
_entity.id
_entity.type
_entity.pdbx_description
1 polymer ?
#
loop_
_entity_poly.entity_id
_entity_poly.type
_entity_poly.pdbx_seq_one_letter_code
_entity_poly.pdbx_strand_id
1 'polypeptide(L)' 'MTNLVLAQTTERIIRPHDDEEPSSEVEHGLYIVRGDNVTVVGLVDEELDESINWNEVRGAVIGGVKHSA' A
#
# COMPACT_ATOMS: atom_id res chain seq x y z
N MET A 1 14.01 -10.04 -11.14
CA MET A 1 13.73 -8.87 -10.28
C MET A 1 13.05 -7.82 -11.13
N THR A 2 11.98 -7.19 -10.65
CA THR A 2 11.14 -6.28 -11.44
C THR A 2 11.08 -4.92 -10.77
N ASN A 3 11.88 -3.96 -11.25
CA ASN A 3 11.82 -2.58 -10.77
C ASN A 3 10.52 -1.92 -11.23
N LEU A 4 9.95 -1.04 -10.39
CA LEU A 4 8.71 -0.33 -10.69
C LEU A 4 8.98 1.18 -10.76
N VAL A 5 8.38 1.80 -11.77
CA VAL A 5 8.27 3.26 -11.87
C VAL A 5 6.78 3.57 -11.80
N LEU A 6 6.36 4.26 -10.75
CA LEU A 6 4.96 4.57 -10.46
C LEU A 6 4.77 6.08 -10.55
N ALA A 7 3.73 6.52 -11.26
CA ALA A 7 3.30 7.91 -11.30
C ALA A 7 1.98 8.05 -10.54
N GLN A 8 1.73 9.25 -9.99
CA GLN A 8 0.52 9.54 -9.19
C GLN A 8 0.35 8.53 -8.04
N THR A 9 1.45 8.23 -7.35
CA THR A 9 1.49 7.21 -6.31
C THR A 9 0.88 7.73 -5.01
N THR A 10 -0.05 6.96 -4.44
CA THR A 10 -0.58 7.16 -3.09
C THR A 10 -0.16 5.98 -2.21
N GLU A 11 0.51 6.26 -1.10
CA GLU A 11 0.81 5.27 -0.07
C GLU A 11 -0.34 5.23 0.94
N ARG A 12 -0.77 4.01 1.30
CA ARG A 12 -1.82 3.81 2.31
C ARG A 12 -1.26 3.08 3.52
N ILE A 13 -1.50 3.63 4.70
CA ILE A 13 -1.16 3.01 5.99
C ILE A 13 -2.46 2.58 6.65
N ILE A 14 -2.77 1.28 6.54
CA ILE A 14 -3.97 0.70 7.15
C ILE A 14 -3.69 0.31 8.60
N ARG A 15 -4.48 0.87 9.52
CA ARG A 15 -4.31 0.64 10.96
C ARG A 15 -5.13 -0.54 11.50
N PRO A 16 -4.66 -1.21 12.57
CA PRO A 16 -5.42 -2.20 13.30
C PRO A 16 -6.71 -1.66 13.92
N HIS A 17 -7.65 -2.54 14.24
CA HIS A 17 -8.96 -2.16 14.77
C HIS A 17 -8.92 -1.62 16.21
N ASP A 18 -7.86 -1.94 16.94
CA ASP A 18 -7.56 -1.48 18.30
C ASP A 18 -6.67 -0.23 18.34
N ASP A 19 -6.26 0.30 17.18
CA ASP A 19 -5.58 1.58 17.06
C ASP A 19 -6.62 2.71 17.00
N GLU A 20 -6.49 3.70 17.89
CA GLU A 20 -7.38 4.87 17.94
C GLU A 20 -7.13 5.83 16.75
N GLU A 21 -5.94 5.77 16.14
CA GLU A 21 -5.62 6.57 14.97
C GLU A 21 -6.35 6.08 13.71
N PRO A 22 -6.85 6.98 12.85
CA PRO A 22 -7.34 6.60 11.54
C PRO A 22 -6.21 6.05 10.66
N SER A 23 -6.61 5.20 9.71
CA SER A 23 -5.76 4.90 8.56
C SER A 23 -5.48 6.19 7.79
N SER A 24 -4.41 6.19 7.01
CA SER A 24 -3.96 7.41 6.33
C SER A 24 -3.48 7.14 4.91
N GLU A 25 -3.53 8.21 4.11
CA GLU A 25 -3.04 8.24 2.73
C GLU A 25 -2.01 9.36 2.56
N VAL A 26 -0.93 9.08 1.83
CA VAL A 26 0.14 10.03 1.55
C VAL A 26 0.45 10.02 0.05
N GLU A 27 0.33 11.18 -0.60
CA GLU A 27 0.67 11.34 -2.01
C GLU A 27 2.19 11.52 -2.20
N HIS A 28 2.78 10.72 -3.09
CA HIS A 28 4.21 10.74 -3.41
C HIS A 28 4.49 11.17 -4.87
N GLY A 29 3.47 11.24 -5.73
CA GLY A 29 3.65 11.59 -7.14
C GLY A 29 4.47 10.55 -7.89
N LEU A 30 5.68 10.91 -8.36
CA LEU A 30 6.60 9.99 -9.04
C LEU A 30 7.42 9.21 -8.01
N TYR A 31 7.32 7.88 -8.04
CA TYR A 31 7.97 6.99 -7.09
C TYR A 31 8.66 5.81 -7.79
N ILE A 32 9.90 5.51 -7.40
CA ILE A 32 10.69 4.41 -7.98
C ILE A 32 10.95 3.37 -6.89
N VAL A 33 10.50 2.12 -7.13
CA VAL A 33 10.67 1.00 -6.22
C VAL A 33 11.65 0.00 -6.80
N ARG A 34 12.71 -0.31 -6.04
CA ARG A 34 13.65 -1.39 -6.40
C ARG A 34 12.94 -2.73 -6.31
N GLY A 35 13.08 -3.56 -7.34
CA GLY A 35 12.30 -4.79 -7.48
C GLY A 35 12.54 -5.86 -6.43
N ASP A 36 13.66 -5.81 -5.70
CA ASP A 36 13.91 -6.71 -4.57
C ASP A 36 12.98 -6.45 -3.38
N ASN A 37 12.41 -5.23 -3.30
CA ASN A 37 11.50 -4.84 -2.22
C ASN A 37 10.02 -5.07 -2.60
N VAL A 38 9.73 -5.54 -3.81
CA VAL A 38 8.36 -5.76 -4.29
C VAL A 38 7.92 -7.17 -3.95
N THR A 39 6.87 -7.30 -3.14
CA THR A 39 6.30 -8.61 -2.80
C THR A 39 5.18 -9.02 -3.75
N VAL A 40 4.27 -8.10 -4.09
CA VAL A 40 3.12 -8.35 -4.96
C VAL A 40 2.76 -7.07 -5.73
N VAL A 41 2.19 -7.24 -6.93
CA VAL A 41 1.54 -6.16 -7.70
C VAL A 41 0.15 -6.67 -8.07
N GLY A 42 -0.89 -6.01 -7.56
CA GLY A 42 -2.29 -6.31 -7.88
C GLY A 42 -2.89 -5.19 -8.72
N LEU A 43 -3.60 -5.55 -9.79
CA LEU A 43 -4.40 -4.59 -10.53
C LEU A 43 -5.63 -4.22 -9.70
N VAL A 44 -5.95 -2.92 -9.68
CA VAL A 44 -7.08 -2.38 -8.92
C VAL A 44 -8.12 -1.84 -9.91
N ASP A 45 -9.39 -1.88 -9.50
CA ASP A 45 -10.48 -1.18 -10.16
C ASP A 45 -10.53 0.26 -9.63
N GLU A 46 -10.22 1.24 -10.48
CA GLU A 46 -10.06 2.65 -10.07
C GLU A 46 -11.36 3.27 -9.53
N GLU A 47 -12.51 2.98 -10.15
CA GLU A 47 -13.80 3.53 -9.71
C GLU A 47 -14.17 2.99 -8.33
N LEU A 48 -13.96 1.69 -8.10
CA LEU A 48 -14.17 1.09 -6.79
C LEU A 48 -13.19 1.67 -5.75
N ASP A 49 -11.91 1.79 -6.10
CA ASP A 49 -10.86 2.26 -5.19
C ASP A 49 -11.10 3.70 -4.72
N GLU A 50 -11.52 4.58 -5.62
CA GLU A 50 -11.89 5.97 -5.34
C GLU A 50 -13.16 6.09 -4.49
N SER A 51 -14.07 5.11 -4.55
CA SER A 51 -15.31 5.12 -3.77
C SER A 51 -15.12 4.78 -2.28
N ILE A 52 -13.95 4.26 -1.89
CA ILE A 52 -13.66 3.78 -0.54
C ILE A 52 -13.09 4.92 0.33
N ASN A 53 -13.65 5.13 1.52
CA ASN A 53 -13.03 5.99 2.53
C ASN A 53 -11.89 5.25 3.24
N TRP A 54 -10.68 5.34 2.69
CA TRP A 54 -9.51 4.63 3.22
C TRP A 54 -9.11 5.02 4.65
N ASN A 55 -9.50 6.21 5.14
CA ASN A 55 -9.23 6.62 6.52
C ASN A 55 -10.02 5.80 7.56
N GLU A 56 -11.16 5.22 7.16
CA GLU A 56 -12.03 4.39 8.00
C GLU A 56 -11.72 2.90 7.86
N VAL A 57 -11.00 2.49 6.81
CA VAL A 57 -10.60 1.10 6.61
C VAL A 57 -9.69 0.67 7.76
N ARG A 58 -9.88 -0.57 8.26
CA ARG A 58 -9.06 -1.19 9.29
C ARG A 58 -8.64 -2.59 8.87
N GLY A 59 -7.43 -2.99 9.26
CA GLY A 59 -6.84 -4.26 8.83
C GLY A 59 -5.69 -4.71 9.72
N ALA A 60 -5.38 -6.00 9.67
CA ALA A 60 -4.23 -6.55 10.37
C ALA A 60 -2.92 -6.09 9.71
N VAL A 61 -1.85 -5.98 10.50
CA VAL A 61 -0.52 -5.64 10.00
C VAL A 61 -0.04 -6.71 9.03
N ILE A 62 0.46 -6.28 7.87
CA ILE A 62 1.07 -7.17 6.89
C ILE A 62 2.41 -7.67 7.46
N GLY A 63 2.57 -9.00 7.55
CA GLY A 63 3.80 -9.62 8.02
C GLY A 63 5.00 -9.31 7.12
N GLY A 64 6.21 -9.42 7.68
CA GLY A 64 7.44 -9.24 6.92
C GLY A 64 7.71 -10.38 5.94
N VAL A 65 8.57 -10.12 4.96
CA VAL A 65 9.11 -11.15 4.06
C VAL A 65 10.37 -11.78 4.65
N LYS A 66 10.55 -13.08 4.44
CA LYS A 66 11.76 -13.82 4.83
C LYS A 66 12.38 -14.45 3.60
N HIS A 67 13.69 -14.24 3.42
CA HIS A 67 14.46 -14.98 2.42
C HIS A 67 14.74 -16.40 2.94
N SER A 68 14.54 -17.42 2.10
CA SER A 68 15.07 -18.75 2.39
C SER A 68 16.59 -18.70 2.23
N ALA A 69 17.31 -18.99 3.31
CA ALA A 69 18.76 -19.16 3.30
C ALA A 69 19.17 -20.41 2.51
#